data_AF-A0A2N1NSU6-F1
#
_entry.id   AF-A0A2N1NSU6-F1
#
_cell.length_a   1.000
_cell.length_b   1.000
_cell.length_c   1.000
_cell.angle_alpha   90.00
_cell.angle_beta   90.00
_cell.angle_gamma   90.00
#
_symmetry.space_group_name_H-M   'P 1'
#
loop_
_entity.id
_entity.type
_entity.pdbx_description
1 polymer ?
#
loop_
_entity_poly.entity_id
_entity_poly.type
_entity_poly.pdbx_seq_one_letter_code
_entity_poly.pdbx_strand_id
1 'polypeptide(L)'
;MEKSLFKTFTEIHPNAVANLRYQYRMNEDIMNLSNSIIYDSKMLNGSMITAQTLLYIPKWNEDFLSQFHDPDYYCCHESCWLKDVIDPKRSLIMINTDNLLTKEYALNGKYQNEMEVLIVEHSVKALLAGGVAAKEIGIITPFRSQLKHIAHKFKGYNELEVSTIDRFQGREKQVIVLSFVRSNSDLKVGNLLEDYRRINVAITRAKFKLIIVGSRSTLWASSTLRNIIYYLEKNDMIYQLSNNGSPYWHDVPLSVVSSDIKKLEGCAEATNENNEKKNVKTKRYKPIKSTIFVETILKRNTVIGDIVN
;
A
#
# COMPACT_ATOMS: atom_id res chain seq x y z
N MET A 1 -23.47 6.58 17.09
CA MET A 1 -22.03 6.32 17.27
C MET A 1 -21.80 6.01 18.73
N GLU A 2 -21.22 4.85 19.04
CA GLU A 2 -20.67 4.60 20.38
C GLU A 2 -19.50 5.56 20.61
N LYS A 3 -19.65 6.48 21.56
CA LYS A 3 -18.59 7.41 21.96
C LYS A 3 -17.63 6.63 22.85
N SER A 4 -16.36 6.51 22.45
CA SER A 4 -15.38 5.79 23.26
C SER A 4 -15.18 6.49 24.60
N LEU A 5 -14.89 5.72 25.64
CA LEU A 5 -14.59 6.25 26.98
C LEU A 5 -13.46 7.30 26.92
N PHE A 6 -12.43 7.03 26.13
CA PHE A 6 -11.33 7.97 25.88
C PHE A 6 -11.83 9.29 25.28
N LYS A 7 -12.69 9.25 24.26
CA LYS A 7 -13.29 10.45 23.65
C LYS A 7 -14.13 11.24 24.65
N THR A 8 -14.89 10.55 25.50
CA THR A 8 -15.69 11.20 26.54
C THR A 8 -14.80 11.91 27.56
N PHE A 9 -13.75 11.27 28.06
CA PHE A 9 -12.86 11.89 29.05
C PHE A 9 -11.98 13.00 28.48
N THR A 10 -11.51 12.88 27.24
CA THR A 10 -10.73 13.95 26.58
C THR A 10 -11.55 15.23 26.38
N GLU A 11 -12.86 15.13 26.14
CA GLU A 11 -13.76 16.28 26.04
C GLU A 11 -14.08 16.89 27.42
N ILE A 12 -14.23 16.09 28.47
CA ILE A 12 -14.54 16.56 29.84
C ILE A 12 -13.30 17.15 30.52
N HIS A 13 -12.10 16.59 30.27
CA HIS A 13 -10.86 16.96 30.93
C HIS A 13 -9.73 17.27 29.92
N PRO A 14 -9.81 18.35 29.13
CA PRO A 14 -8.82 18.67 28.10
C PRO A 14 -7.41 18.89 28.67
N ASN A 15 -7.30 19.37 29.91
CA ASN A 15 -6.01 19.60 30.59
C ASN A 15 -5.29 18.28 30.96
N ALA A 16 -6.00 17.15 31.00
CA ALA A 16 -5.41 15.84 31.28
C ALA A 16 -4.87 15.15 30.00
N VAL A 17 -5.00 15.78 28.83
CA VAL A 17 -4.67 15.19 27.54
C VAL A 17 -3.29 15.67 27.06
N ALA A 18 -2.32 14.76 27.05
CA ALA A 18 -1.03 15.01 26.44
C ALA A 18 -1.00 14.50 24.99
N ASN A 19 -0.79 15.39 24.03
CA ASN A 19 -0.70 15.03 22.61
C ASN A 19 0.76 14.75 22.22
N LEU A 20 1.03 13.54 21.74
CA LEU A 20 2.32 13.22 21.12
C LEU A 20 2.37 13.83 19.72
N ARG A 21 3.25 14.82 19.53
CA ARG A 21 3.35 15.59 18.28
C ARG A 21 4.42 15.06 17.33
N TYR A 22 5.48 14.45 17.86
CA TYR A 22 6.59 13.95 17.04
C TYR A 22 6.30 12.56 16.48
N GLN A 23 6.57 12.37 15.19
CA GLN A 23 6.41 11.11 14.46
C GLN A 23 7.73 10.70 13.80
N TYR A 24 7.99 9.39 13.69
CA TYR A 24 9.26 8.83 13.19
C TYR A 24 9.07 7.84 12.03
N ARG A 25 7.91 7.89 11.37
CA ARG A 25 7.48 6.92 10.35
C ARG A 25 7.50 7.48 8.94
N MET A 26 6.70 8.52 8.73
CA MET A 26 6.34 9.04 7.41
C MET A 26 7.36 10.08 6.99
N ASN A 27 7.68 10.12 5.71
CA ASN A 27 8.37 11.29 5.18
C ASN A 27 7.47 12.52 5.15
N GLU A 28 8.06 13.67 4.84
CA GLU A 28 7.43 14.96 5.01
C GLU A 28 6.15 15.14 4.17
N ASP A 29 6.15 14.72 2.90
CA ASP A 29 4.99 14.84 2.01
C ASP A 29 3.77 14.07 2.55
N ILE A 30 3.98 12.82 2.99
CA ILE A 30 2.91 11.95 3.50
C ILE A 30 2.41 12.48 4.86
N MET A 31 3.34 12.92 5.73
CA MET A 31 2.98 13.54 7.01
C MET A 31 2.15 14.81 6.79
N ASN A 32 2.55 15.67 5.86
CA ASN A 32 1.89 16.94 5.59
C ASN A 32 0.47 16.75 5.05
N LEU A 33 0.25 15.73 4.20
CA LEU A 33 -1.10 15.34 3.80
C LEU A 33 -1.94 14.98 5.04
N SER A 34 -1.47 14.07 5.90
CA SER A 34 -2.20 13.68 7.13
C SER A 34 -2.46 14.88 8.06
N ASN A 35 -1.48 15.77 8.20
CA ASN A 35 -1.57 17.01 8.96
C ASN A 35 -2.68 17.94 8.47
N SER A 36 -2.78 18.12 7.15
CA SER A 36 -3.79 18.97 6.52
C SER A 36 -5.22 18.47 6.70
N ILE A 37 -5.39 17.17 7.00
CA ILE A 37 -6.71 16.54 7.10
C ILE A 37 -7.18 16.44 8.56
N ILE A 38 -6.30 16.07 9.50
CA ILE A 38 -6.71 15.66 10.86
C ILE A 38 -6.02 16.39 11.99
N TYR A 39 -4.73 16.71 11.82
CA TYR A 39 -3.91 17.12 12.96
C TYR A 39 -3.75 18.63 13.06
N ASP A 40 -4.44 19.43 12.24
CA ASP A 40 -4.33 20.90 12.18
C ASP A 40 -2.87 21.37 12.16
N SER A 41 -2.02 20.68 11.38
CA SER A 41 -0.57 20.94 11.30
C SER A 41 0.21 20.78 12.62
N LYS A 42 -0.32 20.04 13.59
CA LYS A 42 0.32 19.81 14.91
C LYS A 42 1.30 18.65 14.93
N MET A 43 1.29 17.75 13.93
CA MET A 43 2.26 16.66 13.83
C MET A 43 3.58 17.18 13.27
N LEU A 44 4.68 16.77 13.89
CA LEU A 44 6.04 17.19 13.55
C LEU A 44 6.90 15.96 13.25
N ASN A 45 7.84 16.11 12.32
CA ASN A 45 8.87 15.11 12.10
C ASN A 45 9.80 15.04 13.32
N GLY A 46 9.99 13.85 13.87
CA GLY A 46 10.91 13.60 14.98
C GLY A 46 12.38 13.58 14.57
N SER A 47 12.68 13.43 13.27
CA SER A 47 14.04 13.56 12.74
C SER A 47 14.04 14.04 11.28
N MET A 48 15.08 14.76 10.89
CA MET A 48 15.30 15.18 9.50
C MET A 48 15.48 13.96 8.57
N ILE A 49 16.10 12.89 9.08
CA ILE A 49 16.30 11.64 8.35
C ILE A 49 14.95 11.07 7.92
N THR A 50 14.01 10.90 8.86
CA THR A 50 12.65 10.42 8.55
C THR A 50 11.98 11.34 7.53
N ALA A 51 12.06 12.66 7.73
CA ALA A 51 11.40 13.66 6.88
C ALA A 51 11.85 13.58 5.42
N GLN A 52 13.15 13.38 5.19
CA GLN A 52 13.78 13.45 3.87
C GLN A 52 14.01 12.07 3.22
N THR A 53 13.66 10.97 3.90
CA THR A 53 13.86 9.63 3.32
C THR A 53 12.91 9.42 2.14
N LEU A 54 13.48 9.16 0.97
CA LEU A 54 12.77 8.76 -0.24
C LEU A 54 12.80 7.24 -0.38
N LEU A 55 11.88 6.71 -1.20
CA LEU A 55 11.87 5.28 -1.51
C LEU A 55 13.15 4.86 -2.24
N TYR A 56 13.86 3.87 -1.73
CA TYR A 56 14.96 3.26 -2.46
C TYR A 56 14.45 2.21 -3.45
N ILE A 57 14.69 2.44 -4.74
CA ILE A 57 14.38 1.50 -5.83
C ILE A 57 15.73 1.04 -6.43
N PRO A 58 16.21 -0.18 -6.15
CA PRO A 58 17.55 -0.64 -6.53
C PRO A 58 17.91 -0.49 -8.01
N LYS A 59 16.96 -0.75 -8.91
CA LYS A 59 17.17 -0.68 -10.37
C LYS A 59 16.66 0.63 -10.98
N TRP A 60 16.47 1.68 -10.18
CA TRP A 60 16.02 2.98 -10.67
C TRP A 60 17.06 3.60 -11.61
N ASN A 61 16.77 3.55 -12.90
CA ASN A 61 17.45 4.27 -13.96
C ASN A 61 16.40 4.69 -15.02
N GLU A 62 16.77 5.52 -16.00
CA GLU A 62 15.78 6.02 -16.96
C GLU A 62 15.25 4.91 -17.91
N ASP A 63 15.96 3.80 -18.03
CA ASP A 63 15.73 2.78 -19.07
C ASP A 63 15.12 1.46 -18.55
N PHE A 64 15.03 1.21 -17.23
CA PHE A 64 14.54 -0.09 -16.76
C PHE A 64 13.04 -0.26 -17.02
N LEU A 65 12.31 0.84 -17.21
CA LEU A 65 10.90 0.81 -17.58
C LEU A 65 10.69 0.49 -19.05
N SER A 66 11.71 0.67 -19.90
CA SER A 66 11.66 0.33 -21.32
C SER A 66 11.28 -1.13 -21.56
N GLN A 67 11.64 -2.03 -20.63
CA GLN A 67 11.26 -3.44 -20.69
C GLN A 67 9.77 -3.72 -20.48
N PHE A 68 9.01 -2.72 -20.02
CA PHE A 68 7.56 -2.80 -19.82
C PHE A 68 6.75 -2.07 -20.88
N HIS A 69 7.41 -1.35 -21.78
CA HIS A 69 6.72 -0.70 -22.88
C HIS A 69 6.44 -1.74 -23.95
N ASP A 70 5.17 -1.85 -24.34
CA ASP A 70 4.78 -2.69 -25.44
C ASP A 70 5.27 -2.04 -26.76
N PRO A 71 6.03 -2.75 -27.62
CA PRO A 71 6.51 -2.23 -28.89
C PRO A 71 5.39 -1.74 -29.83
N ASP A 72 4.20 -2.33 -29.73
CA ASP A 72 3.04 -1.99 -30.56
C ASP A 72 2.28 -0.75 -30.04
N TYR A 73 2.54 -0.35 -28.79
CA TYR A 73 1.95 0.84 -28.19
C TYR A 73 3.00 1.93 -27.99
N TYR A 74 2.79 3.07 -28.65
CA TYR A 74 3.63 4.26 -28.61
C TYR A 74 3.57 5.00 -27.26
N CYS A 75 3.85 4.32 -26.14
CA CYS A 75 3.73 4.86 -24.78
C CYS A 75 4.62 6.09 -24.56
N CYS A 76 5.70 6.27 -25.32
CA CYS A 76 6.79 7.14 -24.89
C CYS A 76 7.53 7.77 -26.07
N HIS A 77 7.08 8.95 -26.52
CA HIS A 77 7.99 9.88 -27.21
C HIS A 77 8.49 10.99 -26.26
N GLU A 78 7.73 11.35 -25.20
CA GLU A 78 8.12 12.45 -24.29
C GLU A 78 7.80 12.23 -22.79
N SER A 79 6.81 11.41 -22.40
CA SER A 79 6.53 11.14 -20.97
C SER A 79 5.85 9.77 -20.75
N CYS A 80 6.22 9.08 -19.67
CA CYS A 80 5.66 7.79 -19.26
C CYS A 80 4.98 7.96 -17.91
N TRP A 81 3.66 7.74 -17.85
CA TRP A 81 2.90 7.88 -16.60
C TRP A 81 3.45 6.99 -15.49
N LEU A 82 3.91 5.79 -15.84
CA LEU A 82 4.43 4.84 -14.86
C LEU A 82 5.76 5.32 -14.28
N LYS A 83 6.62 5.96 -15.08
CA LYS A 83 7.86 6.63 -14.63
C LYS A 83 7.53 7.72 -13.60
N ASP A 84 6.59 8.59 -13.93
CA ASP A 84 6.15 9.68 -13.06
C ASP A 84 5.53 9.19 -11.75
N VAL A 85 4.76 8.10 -11.82
CA VAL A 85 4.08 7.51 -10.66
C VAL A 85 5.07 6.85 -9.71
N ILE A 86 6.03 6.08 -10.23
CA ILE A 86 6.94 5.32 -9.36
C ILE A 86 8.18 6.12 -8.94
N ASP A 87 8.43 7.30 -9.52
CA ASP A 87 9.57 8.18 -9.18
C ASP A 87 9.71 8.33 -7.66
N PRO A 88 10.86 7.95 -7.07
CA PRO A 88 11.15 8.15 -5.66
C PRO A 88 11.00 9.59 -5.17
N LYS A 89 11.24 10.58 -6.03
CA LYS A 89 11.09 12.01 -5.69
C LYS A 89 9.63 12.42 -5.50
N ARG A 90 8.69 11.66 -6.06
CA ARG A 90 7.25 11.85 -5.88
C ARG A 90 6.73 10.92 -4.79
N SER A 91 7.06 11.24 -3.54
CA SER A 91 6.64 10.45 -2.36
C SER A 91 5.13 10.31 -2.25
N LEU A 92 4.39 11.32 -2.66
CA LEU A 92 2.94 11.35 -2.66
C LEU A 92 2.45 11.71 -4.05
N ILE A 93 1.65 10.83 -4.66
CA ILE A 93 1.05 11.08 -5.96
C ILE A 93 -0.34 10.47 -6.04
N MET A 94 -1.27 11.19 -6.66
CA MET A 94 -2.57 10.68 -7.05
C MET A 94 -2.65 10.52 -8.56
N ILE A 95 -3.08 9.35 -9.01
CA ILE A 95 -3.40 9.05 -10.40
C ILE A 95 -4.88 9.32 -10.61
N ASN A 96 -5.20 10.41 -11.32
CA ASN A 96 -6.58 10.76 -11.64
C ASN A 96 -7.11 9.94 -12.82
N THR A 97 -8.19 9.20 -12.59
CA THR A 97 -8.85 8.34 -13.59
C THR A 97 -10.07 8.98 -14.27
N ASP A 98 -10.35 10.28 -14.03
CA ASP A 98 -11.54 10.95 -14.59
C ASP A 98 -11.65 10.87 -16.11
N ASN A 99 -10.51 10.89 -16.77
CA ASN A 99 -10.36 10.87 -18.22
C ASN A 99 -10.55 9.47 -18.81
N LEU A 100 -10.46 8.40 -18.01
CA LEU A 100 -10.67 7.05 -18.52
C LEU A 100 -12.14 6.80 -18.85
N LEU A 101 -12.38 6.15 -20.00
CA LEU A 101 -13.72 5.81 -20.50
C LEU A 101 -14.45 4.84 -19.58
N THR A 102 -13.76 3.79 -19.14
CA THR A 102 -14.32 2.76 -18.27
C THR A 102 -14.40 3.28 -16.83
N LYS A 103 -15.61 3.34 -16.31
CA LYS A 103 -15.94 3.77 -14.95
C LYS A 103 -16.10 2.56 -14.01
N GLU A 104 -16.56 2.82 -12.79
CA GLU A 104 -16.86 1.76 -11.83
C GLU A 104 -17.96 0.81 -12.34
N TYR A 105 -17.87 -0.46 -11.96
CA TYR A 105 -18.94 -1.44 -12.08
C TYR A 105 -19.58 -1.68 -10.70
N ALA A 106 -20.91 -1.63 -10.65
CA ALA A 106 -21.69 -1.80 -9.43
C ALA A 106 -22.74 -2.91 -9.59
N LEU A 107 -22.65 -3.96 -8.77
CA LEU A 107 -23.67 -5.03 -8.72
C LEU A 107 -24.02 -5.35 -7.28
N ASN A 108 -25.28 -5.16 -6.89
CA ASN A 108 -25.79 -5.47 -5.54
C ASN A 108 -24.93 -4.85 -4.42
N GLY A 109 -24.56 -3.57 -4.56
CA GLY A 109 -23.73 -2.86 -3.58
C GLY A 109 -22.25 -3.28 -3.55
N LYS A 110 -21.81 -4.14 -4.48
CA LYS A 110 -20.40 -4.49 -4.68
C LYS A 110 -19.84 -3.62 -5.80
N TYR A 111 -18.74 -2.94 -5.50
CA TYR A 111 -18.10 -2.01 -6.41
C TYR A 111 -16.74 -2.53 -6.85
N GLN A 112 -16.46 -2.43 -8.14
CA GLN A 112 -15.18 -2.77 -8.75
C GLN A 112 -14.83 -1.72 -9.79
N ASN A 113 -13.54 -1.54 -10.05
CA ASN A 113 -13.06 -0.66 -11.10
C ASN A 113 -11.85 -1.31 -11.76
N GLU A 114 -12.06 -1.84 -12.96
CA GLU A 114 -11.03 -2.61 -13.67
C GLU A 114 -9.82 -1.76 -14.03
N MET A 115 -10.06 -0.52 -14.43
CA MET A 115 -8.96 0.40 -14.78
C MET A 115 -8.08 0.68 -13.57
N GLU A 116 -8.68 0.89 -12.39
CA GLU A 116 -7.90 1.02 -11.16
C GLU A 116 -7.13 -0.26 -10.82
N VAL A 117 -7.69 -1.45 -11.06
CA VAL A 117 -6.96 -2.72 -10.87
C VAL A 117 -5.72 -2.77 -11.77
N LEU A 118 -5.84 -2.41 -13.05
CA LEU A 118 -4.71 -2.39 -13.98
C LEU A 118 -3.64 -1.38 -13.59
N ILE A 119 -4.04 -0.16 -13.19
CA ILE A 119 -3.11 0.88 -12.75
C ILE A 119 -2.34 0.42 -11.50
N VAL A 120 -3.04 -0.17 -10.54
CA VAL A 120 -2.44 -0.77 -9.33
C VAL A 120 -1.49 -1.90 -9.71
N GLU A 121 -1.91 -2.79 -10.62
CA GLU A 121 -1.12 -3.90 -11.13
C GLU A 121 0.22 -3.42 -11.71
N HIS A 122 0.17 -2.45 -12.63
CA HIS A 122 1.37 -1.92 -13.30
C HIS A 122 2.29 -1.17 -12.34
N SER A 123 1.72 -0.32 -11.47
CA SER A 123 2.49 0.42 -10.47
C SER A 123 3.26 -0.52 -9.53
N VAL A 124 2.60 -1.55 -9.01
CA VAL A 124 3.24 -2.50 -8.08
C VAL A 124 4.24 -3.40 -8.78
N LYS A 125 3.91 -3.96 -9.95
CA LYS A 125 4.87 -4.80 -10.68
C LYS A 125 6.12 -4.02 -11.11
N ALA A 126 5.98 -2.74 -11.48
CA ALA A 126 7.14 -1.89 -11.79
C ALA A 126 8.03 -1.67 -10.57
N LEU A 127 7.45 -1.43 -9.38
CA LEU A 127 8.20 -1.32 -8.13
C LEU A 127 8.92 -2.62 -7.78
N LEU A 128 8.24 -3.76 -7.89
CA LEU A 128 8.81 -5.09 -7.65
C LEU A 128 9.99 -5.35 -8.60
N ALA A 129 9.80 -5.11 -9.90
CA ALA A 129 10.84 -5.32 -10.88
C ALA A 129 12.02 -4.35 -10.70
N GLY A 130 11.74 -3.13 -10.24
CA GLY A 130 12.71 -2.14 -9.78
C GLY A 130 13.51 -2.60 -8.55
N GLY A 131 13.12 -3.71 -7.90
CA GLY A 131 13.82 -4.33 -6.77
C GLY A 131 13.24 -3.98 -5.40
N VAL A 132 12.08 -3.34 -5.33
CA VAL A 132 11.39 -3.13 -4.05
C VAL A 132 10.85 -4.47 -3.57
N ALA A 133 11.18 -4.87 -2.34
CA ALA A 133 10.74 -6.15 -1.80
C ALA A 133 9.20 -6.18 -1.63
N ALA A 134 8.56 -7.30 -1.99
CA ALA A 134 7.10 -7.45 -1.92
C ALA A 134 6.55 -7.19 -0.51
N LYS A 135 7.29 -7.62 0.53
CA LYS A 135 6.94 -7.36 1.94
C LYS A 135 6.92 -5.88 2.32
N GLU A 136 7.53 -5.00 1.54
CA GLU A 136 7.58 -3.55 1.79
C GLU A 136 6.48 -2.79 1.03
N ILE A 137 5.62 -3.49 0.29
CA ILE A 137 4.51 -2.93 -0.47
C ILE A 137 3.18 -3.42 0.14
N GLY A 138 2.24 -2.50 0.31
CA GLY A 138 0.86 -2.79 0.68
C GLY A 138 -0.13 -2.18 -0.30
N ILE A 139 -1.19 -2.92 -0.62
CA ILE A 139 -2.32 -2.45 -1.43
C ILE A 139 -3.55 -2.38 -0.53
N ILE A 140 -4.15 -1.20 -0.49
CA ILE A 140 -5.34 -0.91 0.32
C ILE A 140 -6.48 -0.52 -0.59
N THR A 141 -7.66 -1.10 -0.35
CA THR A 141 -8.91 -0.65 -0.97
C THR A 141 -10.08 -0.79 0.01
N PRO A 142 -11.06 0.12 0.03
CA PRO A 142 -12.19 0.03 0.96
C PRO A 142 -13.14 -1.12 0.58
N PHE A 143 -13.24 -1.47 -0.71
CA PHE A 143 -14.26 -2.37 -1.22
C PHE A 143 -13.76 -3.82 -1.29
N ARG A 144 -14.45 -4.74 -0.60
CA ARG A 144 -14.08 -6.17 -0.59
C ARG A 144 -14.11 -6.83 -1.97
N SER A 145 -15.00 -6.40 -2.85
CA SER A 145 -15.07 -6.88 -4.24
C SER A 145 -13.87 -6.44 -5.07
N GLN A 146 -13.40 -5.19 -4.90
CA GLN A 146 -12.16 -4.72 -5.51
C GLN A 146 -10.95 -5.46 -4.94
N LEU A 147 -10.89 -5.64 -3.62
CA LEU A 147 -9.82 -6.37 -2.95
C LEU A 147 -9.65 -7.77 -3.54
N LYS A 148 -10.75 -8.52 -3.71
CA LYS A 148 -10.70 -9.85 -4.32
C LYS A 148 -10.15 -9.80 -5.74
N HIS A 149 -10.48 -8.77 -6.51
CA HIS A 149 -10.00 -8.62 -7.87
C HIS A 149 -8.49 -8.36 -7.91
N ILE A 150 -8.02 -7.40 -7.12
CA ILE A 150 -6.59 -7.09 -6.97
C ILE A 150 -5.84 -8.32 -6.46
N ALA A 151 -6.33 -8.97 -5.41
CA ALA A 151 -5.68 -10.16 -4.84
C ALA A 151 -5.56 -11.31 -5.85
N HIS A 152 -6.52 -11.44 -6.78
CA HIS A 152 -6.43 -12.41 -7.86
C HIS A 152 -5.27 -12.11 -8.83
N LYS A 153 -5.06 -10.83 -9.19
CA LYS A 153 -3.93 -10.40 -10.05
C LYS A 153 -2.57 -10.70 -9.43
N PHE A 154 -2.48 -10.64 -8.10
CA PHE A 154 -1.25 -10.92 -7.35
C PHE A 154 -1.20 -12.30 -6.71
N LYS A 155 -1.94 -13.28 -7.26
CA LYS A 155 -1.84 -14.67 -6.81
C LYS A 155 -0.41 -15.18 -7.06
N GLY A 156 0.26 -15.64 -6.01
CA GLY A 156 1.66 -16.10 -6.05
C GLY A 156 2.67 -15.11 -5.46
N TYR A 157 2.26 -13.88 -5.15
CA TYR A 157 3.10 -12.88 -4.49
C TYR A 157 2.92 -12.97 -2.97
N ASN A 158 3.49 -14.00 -2.34
CA ASN A 158 3.17 -14.40 -0.96
C ASN A 158 3.45 -13.35 0.13
N GLU A 159 4.40 -12.43 -0.11
CA GLU A 159 4.74 -11.37 0.86
C GLU A 159 4.05 -10.02 0.57
N LEU A 160 3.40 -9.88 -0.60
CA LEU A 160 2.68 -8.67 -0.95
C LEU A 160 1.36 -8.61 -0.19
N GLU A 161 1.14 -7.53 0.56
CA GLU A 161 -0.06 -7.42 1.38
C GLU A 161 -1.20 -6.71 0.62
N VAL A 162 -2.31 -7.41 0.37
CA VAL A 162 -3.54 -6.84 -0.22
C VAL A 162 -4.67 -6.93 0.78
N SER A 163 -5.16 -5.79 1.26
CA SER A 163 -6.10 -5.78 2.39
C SER A 163 -7.06 -4.58 2.38
N THR A 164 -8.14 -4.67 3.16
CA THR A 164 -9.00 -3.51 3.45
C THR A 164 -8.37 -2.63 4.51
N ILE A 165 -8.82 -1.37 4.58
CA ILE A 165 -8.39 -0.38 5.58
C ILE A 165 -8.46 -0.98 7.00
N ASP A 166 -9.62 -1.52 7.38
CA ASP A 166 -9.87 -2.04 8.73
C ASP A 166 -8.90 -3.17 9.12
N ARG A 167 -8.47 -3.98 8.15
CA ARG A 167 -7.58 -5.11 8.39
C ARG A 167 -6.11 -4.69 8.45
N PHE A 168 -5.74 -3.55 7.84
CA PHE A 168 -4.36 -3.03 7.78
C PHE A 168 -3.93 -2.30 9.07
N GLN A 169 -4.80 -2.21 10.07
CA GLN A 169 -4.52 -1.45 11.28
C GLN A 169 -3.28 -1.98 12.03
N GLY A 170 -2.40 -1.07 12.44
CA GLY A 170 -1.18 -1.40 13.19
C GLY A 170 -0.01 -1.90 12.35
N ARG A 171 -0.18 -2.05 11.03
CA ARG A 171 0.89 -2.42 10.09
C ARG A 171 1.37 -1.18 9.33
N GLU A 172 2.60 -1.19 8.84
CA GLU A 172 3.19 -0.13 8.01
C GLU A 172 4.03 -0.74 6.90
N LYS A 173 4.16 -0.03 5.78
CA LYS A 173 4.92 -0.46 4.59
C LYS A 173 5.68 0.73 4.03
N GLN A 174 6.81 0.49 3.36
CA GLN A 174 7.52 1.56 2.66
C GLN A 174 6.65 2.18 1.58
N VAL A 175 5.91 1.34 0.84
CA VAL A 175 5.00 1.75 -0.21
C VAL A 175 3.56 1.33 0.12
N ILE A 176 2.63 2.26 -0.03
CA ILE A 176 1.18 1.96 -0.05
C ILE A 176 0.58 2.41 -1.36
N VAL A 177 -0.22 1.54 -1.97
CA VAL A 177 -1.10 1.87 -3.10
C VAL A 177 -2.55 1.82 -2.63
N LEU A 178 -3.25 2.95 -2.71
CA LEU A 178 -4.63 3.11 -2.24
C LEU A 178 -5.59 3.28 -3.43
N SER A 179 -6.44 2.29 -3.69
CA SER A 179 -7.48 2.34 -4.73
C SER A 179 -8.85 2.71 -4.13
N PHE A 180 -9.40 3.83 -4.57
CA PHE A 180 -10.68 4.36 -4.09
C PHE A 180 -11.91 3.77 -4.79
N VAL A 181 -11.75 3.19 -5.98
CA VAL A 181 -12.76 2.46 -6.78
C VAL A 181 -13.86 3.35 -7.36
N ARG A 182 -14.37 4.31 -6.58
CA ARG A 182 -15.55 5.10 -6.92
C ARG A 182 -15.24 6.08 -8.05
N SER A 183 -15.95 5.91 -9.17
CA SER A 183 -15.92 6.80 -10.33
C SER A 183 -17.25 6.68 -11.07
N ASN A 184 -18.11 7.69 -10.98
CA ASN A 184 -19.47 7.65 -11.54
C ASN A 184 -19.96 9.06 -11.89
N SER A 185 -20.93 9.13 -12.80
CA SER A 185 -21.55 10.39 -13.27
C SER A 185 -22.29 11.15 -12.16
N ASP A 186 -22.77 10.44 -11.14
CA ASP A 186 -23.54 11.03 -10.04
C ASP A 186 -22.64 11.70 -8.98
N LEU A 187 -21.32 11.59 -9.11
CA LEU A 187 -20.32 12.11 -8.19
C LEU A 187 -20.53 11.63 -6.74
N LYS A 188 -20.91 10.35 -6.57
CA LYS A 188 -21.19 9.74 -5.26
C LYS A 188 -20.10 8.76 -4.83
N VAL A 189 -19.51 9.03 -3.66
CA VAL A 189 -18.52 8.15 -3.02
C VAL A 189 -19.15 7.05 -2.16
N GLY A 190 -20.33 7.30 -1.58
CA GLY A 190 -21.00 6.41 -0.64
C GLY A 190 -20.37 6.39 0.76
N ASN A 191 -21.13 5.86 1.74
CA ASN A 191 -20.86 6.02 3.17
C ASN A 191 -19.51 5.44 3.63
N LEU A 192 -18.97 4.43 2.93
CA LEU A 192 -17.73 3.78 3.33
C LEU A 192 -16.51 4.71 3.24
N LEU A 193 -16.58 5.72 2.37
CA LEU A 193 -15.53 6.71 2.16
C LEU A 193 -15.76 8.02 2.95
N GLU A 194 -16.86 8.11 3.70
CA GLU A 194 -17.18 9.27 4.55
C GLU A 194 -16.53 9.19 5.94
N ASP A 195 -15.93 8.05 6.29
CA ASP A 195 -15.17 7.90 7.52
C ASP A 195 -13.74 8.40 7.35
N TYR A 196 -13.53 9.69 7.63
CA TYR A 196 -12.21 10.34 7.55
C TYR A 196 -11.13 9.62 8.37
N ARG A 197 -11.49 8.96 9.48
CA ARG A 197 -10.53 8.24 10.33
C ARG A 197 -9.96 7.03 9.61
N ARG A 198 -10.82 6.29 8.88
CA ARG A 198 -10.39 5.15 8.06
C ARG A 198 -9.44 5.58 6.95
N ILE A 199 -9.77 6.69 6.27
CA ILE A 199 -8.93 7.20 5.18
C ILE A 199 -7.55 7.61 5.70
N ASN A 200 -7.49 8.27 6.86
CA ASN A 200 -6.21 8.61 7.47
C ASN A 200 -5.43 7.38 7.95
N VAL A 201 -6.12 6.36 8.46
CA VAL A 201 -5.45 5.09 8.76
C VAL A 201 -4.77 4.57 7.50
N ALA A 202 -5.45 4.54 6.35
CA ALA A 202 -4.89 4.09 5.08
C ALA A 202 -3.67 4.93 4.63
N ILE A 203 -3.78 6.26 4.67
CA ILE A 203 -2.70 7.19 4.29
C ILE A 203 -1.46 6.99 5.19
N THR A 204 -1.67 6.93 6.51
CA THR A 204 -0.58 6.82 7.50
C THR A 204 0.07 5.43 7.58
N ARG A 205 -0.31 4.49 6.70
CA ARG A 205 0.38 3.19 6.57
C ARG A 205 1.65 3.30 5.74
N ALA A 206 1.78 4.34 4.91
CA ALA A 206 2.93 4.56 4.03
C ALA A 206 4.07 5.22 4.79
N LYS A 207 5.32 4.79 4.54
CA LYS A 207 6.51 5.45 5.09
C LYS A 207 7.15 6.41 4.09
N PHE A 208 7.40 5.93 2.86
CA PHE A 208 8.21 6.66 1.88
C PHE A 208 7.47 6.93 0.58
N LYS A 209 6.50 6.10 0.22
CA LYS A 209 5.70 6.31 -1.00
C LYS A 209 4.23 5.97 -0.80
N LEU A 210 3.36 6.89 -1.18
CA LEU A 210 1.91 6.74 -1.22
C LEU A 210 1.41 7.05 -2.63
N ILE A 211 0.88 6.01 -3.28
CA ILE A 211 0.22 6.12 -4.59
C ILE A 211 -1.28 6.03 -4.36
N ILE A 212 -2.02 7.08 -4.69
CA ILE A 212 -3.48 7.12 -4.63
C ILE A 212 -4.03 6.91 -6.04
N VAL A 213 -5.03 6.05 -6.20
CA VAL A 213 -5.69 5.81 -7.48
C VAL A 213 -7.19 6.08 -7.31
N GLY A 214 -7.74 6.94 -8.17
CA GLY A 214 -9.17 7.19 -8.19
C GLY A 214 -9.60 8.39 -9.04
N SER A 215 -10.90 8.60 -9.08
CA SER A 215 -11.54 9.70 -9.81
C SER A 215 -11.52 10.98 -8.97
N ARG A 216 -10.72 11.97 -9.38
CA ARG A 216 -10.64 13.28 -8.72
C ARG A 216 -12.02 13.92 -8.59
N SER A 217 -12.79 13.98 -9.67
CA SER A 217 -14.14 14.58 -9.69
C SER A 217 -15.09 13.91 -8.69
N THR A 218 -15.12 12.58 -8.65
CA THR A 218 -15.99 11.83 -7.72
C THR A 218 -15.55 12.02 -6.27
N LEU A 219 -14.25 12.00 -5.99
CA LEU A 219 -13.72 12.18 -4.64
C LEU A 219 -13.89 13.63 -4.14
N TRP A 220 -13.73 14.63 -5.02
CA TRP A 220 -13.92 16.04 -4.69
C TRP A 220 -15.33 16.38 -4.20
N ALA A 221 -16.34 15.69 -4.75
CA ALA A 221 -17.73 15.87 -4.37
C ALA A 221 -18.01 15.45 -2.92
N SER A 222 -17.21 14.56 -2.34
CA SER A 222 -17.31 14.18 -0.93
C SER A 222 -16.82 15.29 -0.01
N SER A 223 -17.63 15.67 0.96
CA SER A 223 -17.23 16.61 2.03
C SER A 223 -16.01 16.12 2.82
N THR A 224 -15.85 14.80 2.96
CA THR A 224 -14.75 14.18 3.72
C THR A 224 -13.44 14.16 2.94
N LEU A 225 -13.51 13.83 1.65
CA LEU A 225 -12.30 13.63 0.82
C LEU A 225 -11.87 14.92 0.12
N ARG A 226 -12.73 15.93 0.02
CA ARG A 226 -12.41 17.21 -0.66
C ARG A 226 -11.11 17.84 -0.17
N ASN A 227 -10.84 17.82 1.14
CA ASN A 227 -9.61 18.40 1.68
C ASN A 227 -8.35 17.67 1.20
N ILE A 228 -8.45 16.35 0.99
CA ILE A 228 -7.37 15.52 0.42
C ILE A 228 -7.09 15.98 -1.01
N ILE A 229 -8.15 16.04 -1.82
CA ILE A 229 -8.00 16.41 -3.23
C ILE A 229 -7.51 17.85 -3.38
N TYR A 230 -8.04 18.79 -2.59
CA TYR A 230 -7.58 20.16 -2.54
C TYR A 230 -6.08 20.28 -2.19
N TYR A 231 -5.64 19.54 -1.17
CA TYR A 231 -4.22 19.51 -0.81
C TYR A 231 -3.36 18.99 -1.97
N LEU A 232 -3.76 17.89 -2.61
CA LEU A 232 -3.01 17.29 -3.72
C LEU A 232 -2.94 18.23 -4.93
N GLU A 233 -4.04 18.91 -5.29
CA GLU A 233 -4.07 19.89 -6.38
C GLU A 233 -3.16 21.08 -6.10
N LYS A 234 -3.23 21.63 -4.88
CA LYS A 234 -2.44 22.81 -4.50
C LYS A 234 -0.93 22.56 -4.58
N ASN A 235 -0.50 21.32 -4.37
CA ASN A 235 0.91 20.93 -4.33
C ASN A 235 1.37 20.19 -5.61
N ASP A 236 0.59 20.22 -6.69
CA ASP A 236 0.91 19.56 -7.97
C ASP A 236 1.20 18.05 -7.84
N MET A 237 0.45 17.38 -6.97
CA MET A 237 0.60 15.95 -6.66
C MET A 237 -0.42 15.07 -7.41
N ILE A 238 -1.15 15.62 -8.40
CA ILE A 238 -2.12 14.87 -9.20
C ILE A 238 -1.58 14.66 -10.61
N TYR A 239 -1.36 13.41 -10.96
CA TYR A 239 -1.10 12.99 -12.33
C TYR A 239 -2.42 12.72 -13.07
N GLN A 240 -2.66 13.43 -14.17
CA GLN A 240 -3.83 13.22 -15.01
C GLN A 240 -3.58 12.09 -16.01
N LEU A 241 -4.25 10.95 -15.83
CA LEU A 241 -4.14 9.84 -16.77
C LEU A 241 -4.89 10.17 -18.09
N SER A 242 -4.30 9.86 -19.24
CA SER A 242 -4.86 10.17 -20.56
C SER A 242 -5.79 9.07 -21.10
N ASN A 243 -6.78 9.46 -21.91
CA ASN A 243 -7.79 8.54 -22.47
C ASN A 243 -7.21 7.55 -23.49
N ASN A 244 -6.05 7.84 -24.08
CA ASN A 244 -5.56 7.19 -25.30
C ASN A 244 -4.88 5.82 -25.07
N GLY A 245 -5.15 5.15 -23.94
CA GLY A 245 -4.65 3.81 -23.68
C GLY A 245 -3.60 3.70 -22.57
N SER A 246 -3.46 4.71 -21.73
CA SER A 246 -2.37 4.81 -20.73
C SER A 246 -2.08 3.53 -19.92
N PRO A 247 -3.07 2.83 -19.32
CA PRO A 247 -2.81 1.56 -18.64
C PRO A 247 -2.50 0.41 -19.60
N TYR A 248 -3.04 0.42 -20.81
CA TYR A 248 -2.87 -0.64 -21.82
C TYR A 248 -1.52 -0.60 -22.53
N TRP A 249 -0.77 0.50 -22.40
CA TRP A 249 0.53 0.67 -23.06
C TRP A 249 1.70 -0.05 -22.38
N HIS A 250 1.45 -0.72 -21.26
CA HIS A 250 2.46 -1.47 -20.54
C HIS A 250 2.06 -2.94 -20.48
N ASP A 251 2.92 -3.80 -21.01
CA ASP A 251 2.89 -5.21 -20.66
C ASP A 251 3.97 -5.42 -19.60
N VAL A 252 3.56 -5.68 -18.35
CA VAL A 252 4.50 -5.99 -17.28
C VAL A 252 4.53 -7.50 -17.10
N PRO A 253 5.42 -8.23 -17.81
CA PRO A 253 5.40 -9.68 -17.83
C PRO A 253 5.72 -10.27 -16.46
N LEU A 254 4.98 -11.32 -16.12
CA LEU A 254 5.11 -12.11 -14.89
C LEU A 254 6.53 -12.66 -14.67
N SER A 255 7.32 -12.82 -15.75
CA SER A 255 8.64 -13.46 -15.74
C SER A 255 9.74 -12.64 -15.04
N VAL A 256 9.64 -11.31 -15.01
CA VAL A 256 10.65 -10.42 -14.40
C VAL A 256 10.71 -10.57 -12.87
N VAL A 257 9.64 -11.11 -12.27
CA VAL A 257 9.56 -11.37 -10.82
C VAL A 257 10.12 -12.75 -10.44
N SER A 258 10.21 -13.68 -11.40
CA SER A 258 10.53 -15.09 -11.13
C SER A 258 12.00 -15.40 -10.89
N SER A 259 12.92 -14.53 -11.34
CA SER A 259 14.37 -14.77 -11.22
C SER A 259 14.90 -14.58 -9.79
N ASP A 260 14.24 -13.76 -8.97
CA ASP A 260 14.58 -13.57 -7.56
C ASP A 260 13.84 -14.58 -6.64
N ILE A 261 12.70 -15.13 -7.08
CA ILE A 261 11.99 -16.21 -6.37
C ILE A 261 12.80 -17.52 -6.42
N LYS A 262 13.40 -17.86 -7.57
CA LYS A 262 14.23 -19.07 -7.71
C LYS A 262 15.55 -19.01 -6.95
N LYS A 263 16.10 -17.81 -6.69
CA LYS A 263 17.34 -17.65 -5.92
C LYS A 263 17.17 -17.93 -4.43
N LEU A 264 15.95 -17.84 -3.89
CA LEU A 264 15.64 -18.22 -2.51
C LEU A 264 15.44 -19.73 -2.34
N GLU A 265 15.00 -20.43 -3.38
CA GLU A 265 14.89 -21.90 -3.38
C GLU A 265 16.25 -22.60 -3.62
N GLY A 266 17.16 -21.97 -4.36
CA GLY A 266 18.48 -22.54 -4.70
C GLY A 266 19.52 -22.64 -3.56
N CYS A 267 19.24 -22.09 -2.36
CA CYS A 267 20.12 -22.27 -1.19
C CYS A 267 19.74 -23.49 -0.32
N ALA A 268 18.66 -24.20 -0.63
CA ALA A 268 18.18 -25.35 0.15
C ALA A 268 18.46 -26.72 -0.51
N GLU A 269 19.05 -26.77 -1.70
CA GLU A 269 19.27 -28.01 -2.46
C GLU A 269 20.76 -28.36 -2.67
N ALA A 270 21.60 -28.05 -1.68
CA ALA A 270 23.00 -28.49 -1.67
C ALA A 270 23.27 -29.46 -0.51
N THR A 271 22.45 -30.49 -0.34
CA THR A 271 22.85 -31.75 0.33
C THR A 271 21.89 -32.87 -0.07
N ASN A 272 22.49 -34.00 -0.45
CA ASN A 272 21.92 -35.35 -0.58
C ASN A 272 21.56 -35.83 -1.98
N GLU A 273 22.61 -36.26 -2.68
CA GLU A 273 22.59 -37.42 -3.58
C GLU A 273 22.12 -38.70 -2.84
N ASN A 274 21.54 -39.62 -3.62
CA ASN A 274 21.28 -41.04 -3.33
C ASN A 274 20.06 -41.40 -2.45
N ASN A 275 18.94 -41.81 -3.08
CA ASN A 275 18.55 -43.23 -3.15
C ASN A 275 17.12 -43.48 -3.69
N GLU A 276 16.93 -44.72 -4.12
CA GLU A 276 15.93 -45.29 -4.99
C GLU A 276 14.47 -45.34 -4.50
N LYS A 277 13.60 -45.51 -5.50
CA LYS A 277 12.17 -45.85 -5.49
C LYS A 277 11.78 -46.92 -4.45
N LYS A 278 10.66 -46.70 -3.74
CA LYS A 278 9.65 -47.75 -3.43
C LYS A 278 8.32 -47.17 -2.93
N ASN A 279 7.24 -47.68 -3.53
CA ASN A 279 5.82 -47.50 -3.18
C ASN A 279 5.48 -48.06 -1.79
N VAL A 280 4.75 -47.31 -0.94
CA VAL A 280 3.85 -47.87 0.09
C VAL A 280 2.64 -46.94 0.35
N LYS A 281 1.46 -47.55 0.46
CA LYS A 281 0.15 -46.95 0.78
C LYS A 281 0.05 -46.38 2.21
N THR A 282 -0.66 -45.26 2.31
CA THR A 282 -1.57 -44.79 3.41
C THR A 282 -1.13 -44.88 4.87
N LYS A 283 -1.13 -43.72 5.58
CA LYS A 283 -1.73 -43.57 6.92
C LYS A 283 -1.87 -42.10 7.33
N ARG A 284 -3.08 -41.73 7.80
CA ARG A 284 -3.35 -40.54 8.61
C ARG A 284 -2.48 -40.60 9.87
N TYR A 285 -1.83 -39.48 10.22
CA TYR A 285 -1.17 -39.30 11.51
C TYR A 285 -1.54 -37.94 12.13
N LYS A 286 -2.08 -37.98 13.34
CA LYS A 286 -2.00 -36.95 14.41
C LYS A 286 -1.02 -37.51 15.46
N PRO A 287 -0.58 -36.79 16.51
CA PRO A 287 -0.32 -35.36 16.76
C PRO A 287 1.15 -35.18 17.28
N ILE A 288 1.52 -34.08 17.96
CA ILE A 288 2.18 -34.05 19.29
C ILE A 288 2.39 -32.59 19.75
N LYS A 289 2.04 -32.31 21.02
CA LYS A 289 2.42 -31.11 21.78
C LYS A 289 3.83 -31.27 22.36
N SER A 290 4.65 -30.23 22.30
CA SER A 290 5.79 -29.96 23.19
C SER A 290 5.96 -28.43 23.14
N THR A 291 5.74 -27.61 24.17
CA THR A 291 6.25 -27.54 25.55
C THR A 291 7.72 -27.97 25.67
N ILE A 292 8.53 -27.02 26.17
CA ILE A 292 9.94 -27.14 26.60
C ILE A 292 10.96 -26.83 25.49
N PHE A 293 11.26 -25.54 25.25
CA PHE A 293 12.63 -25.01 25.07
C PHE A 293 12.66 -23.48 24.94
N VAL A 294 12.38 -22.73 26.02
CA VAL A 294 12.73 -21.27 26.07
C VAL A 294 13.42 -20.88 27.39
N GLU A 295 13.63 -21.81 28.32
CA GLU A 295 14.11 -21.46 29.68
C GLU A 295 15.63 -21.37 29.86
N THR A 296 16.44 -21.37 28.79
CA THR A 296 17.90 -21.44 28.92
C THR A 296 18.66 -20.23 28.36
N ILE A 297 18.00 -19.16 27.91
CA ILE A 297 18.69 -17.97 27.33
C ILE A 297 18.43 -16.65 28.11
N LEU A 298 17.73 -16.68 29.25
CA LEU A 298 17.47 -15.48 30.07
C LEU A 298 18.00 -15.54 31.53
N LYS A 299 19.04 -16.34 31.80
CA LYS A 299 19.78 -16.30 33.07
C LYS A 299 21.19 -15.73 32.91
N ARG A 300 21.28 -14.50 32.42
CA ARG A 300 22.47 -13.63 32.55
C ARG A 300 22.06 -12.21 32.12
N ASN A 301 21.40 -11.51 33.04
CA ASN A 301 21.44 -10.04 33.18
C ASN A 301 20.54 -9.69 34.36
N THR A 302 21.13 -9.65 35.55
CA THR A 302 20.56 -9.04 36.74
C THR A 302 20.57 -7.54 36.57
N VAL A 303 19.40 -6.93 36.36
CA VAL A 303 18.98 -5.57 36.76
C VAL A 303 17.58 -5.35 36.18
N ILE A 304 16.68 -4.77 36.98
CA ILE A 304 15.24 -4.55 36.77
C ILE A 304 14.36 -5.74 37.23
N GLY A 305 14.45 -6.04 38.52
CA GLY A 305 13.36 -6.66 39.28
C GLY A 305 12.93 -5.66 40.35
N ASP A 306 12.16 -4.66 39.93
CA ASP A 306 11.33 -3.77 40.75
C ASP A 306 10.49 -2.95 39.76
N ILE A 307 9.21 -2.72 40.06
CA ILE A 307 8.15 -2.17 39.18
C ILE A 307 7.38 -3.25 38.39
N VAL A 308 6.80 -4.24 39.08
CA VAL A 308 5.39 -4.66 38.90
C VAL A 308 4.94 -5.32 40.22
N ASN A 309 4.31 -4.54 41.09
CA ASN A 309 3.23 -5.03 41.96
C ASN A 309 1.93 -4.46 41.40
#